data_AF-A0A7H0I594-F1
#
_entry.id   AF-A0A7H0I594-F1
#
_cell.length_a   1.000
_cell.length_b   1.000
_cell.length_c   1.000
_cell.angle_alpha   90.00
_cell.angle_beta   90.00
_cell.angle_gamma   90.00
#
_symmetry.space_group_name_H-M   'P 1'
#
loop_
_entity.id
_entity.type
_entity.pdbx_description
1 polymer ?
#
loop_
_entity_poly.entity_id
_entity_poly.type
_entity_poly.pdbx_seq_one_letter_code
_entity_poly.pdbx_strand_id
1 'polypeptide(L)'
;MRHNGRAPLLASAMRPEHLNLREGEPRTITCPDCSSWRRLERSMITPHRLPGTAPAGDRPRRYFGDKPSGGQRCPGSAQRVTFDISVEEWSERLLAADSTAMGRRSAQQHSKPIPAPAPAVAQMSSTPLRAVDAALAAYRAHRTACRTRCTDKHACPEAWRLATRYERLLRTQPRRDEVRRELDEVQQRMCRRAAGAAARTRVNEWQRHGEATTDASATAKRSGASVEELNNTNRRHPAGVVSAFRGPDVPLEHLRVDA
;
A
#
# COMPACT_ATOMS: atom_id res chain seq x y z
N MET A 1 3.62 -43.35 -2.05
CA MET A 1 3.73 -42.34 -3.13
C MET A 1 4.87 -42.76 -4.05
N ARG A 2 4.68 -42.84 -5.37
CA ARG A 2 5.78 -43.21 -6.30
C ARG A 2 6.67 -42.00 -6.54
N HIS A 3 7.98 -42.14 -6.33
CA HIS A 3 8.95 -41.09 -6.64
C HIS A 3 9.12 -40.93 -8.16
N ASN A 4 9.61 -39.77 -8.59
CA ASN A 4 9.87 -39.48 -10.01
C ASN A 4 11.14 -40.16 -10.58
N GLY A 5 11.95 -40.82 -9.74
CA GLY A 5 13.16 -41.55 -10.19
C GLY A 5 14.40 -40.68 -10.33
N ARG A 6 14.30 -39.36 -10.06
CA ARG A 6 15.45 -38.46 -10.00
C ARG A 6 16.23 -38.66 -8.70
N ALA A 7 17.50 -38.24 -8.73
CA ALA A 7 18.32 -38.15 -7.54
C ALA A 7 17.61 -37.29 -6.46
N PRO A 8 17.69 -37.69 -5.17
CA PRO A 8 17.18 -36.89 -4.07
C PRO A 8 17.82 -35.51 -4.04
N LEU A 9 17.02 -34.48 -3.74
CA LEU A 9 17.53 -33.14 -3.48
C LEU A 9 18.11 -33.09 -2.08
N LEU A 10 19.34 -32.62 -1.95
CA LEU A 10 19.94 -32.31 -0.65
C LEU A 10 19.40 -30.97 -0.15
N ALA A 11 18.93 -30.93 1.09
CA ALA A 11 18.43 -29.71 1.70
C ALA A 11 19.54 -28.68 1.87
N SER A 12 20.76 -29.12 2.20
CA SER A 12 21.95 -28.26 2.35
C SER A 12 22.38 -27.57 1.05
N ALA A 13 22.10 -28.18 -0.11
CA ALA A 13 22.45 -27.66 -1.43
C ALA A 13 21.44 -26.63 -1.96
N MET A 14 20.28 -26.50 -1.31
CA MET A 14 19.27 -25.52 -1.69
C MET A 14 19.49 -24.18 -1.00
N ARG A 15 18.98 -23.12 -1.63
CA ARG A 15 18.91 -21.80 -1.01
C ARG A 15 18.02 -21.89 0.24
N PRO A 16 18.43 -21.34 1.39
CA PRO A 16 17.63 -21.35 2.62
C PRO A 16 16.24 -20.76 2.41
N GLU A 17 16.11 -19.75 1.55
CA GLU A 17 14.86 -19.08 1.18
C GLU A 17 13.88 -19.98 0.39
N HIS A 18 14.36 -21.08 -0.19
CA HIS A 18 13.55 -22.01 -1.00
C HIS A 18 13.07 -23.22 -0.20
N LEU A 19 13.34 -23.25 1.10
CA LEU A 19 13.01 -24.34 1.99
C LEU A 19 12.49 -23.75 3.31
N ASN A 20 11.37 -24.25 3.82
CA ASN A 20 10.87 -23.88 5.14
C ASN A 20 10.99 -25.08 6.08
N LEU A 21 11.87 -24.98 7.08
CA LEU A 21 12.06 -25.98 8.13
C LEU A 21 11.63 -25.46 9.53
N ARG A 22 10.88 -24.35 9.61
CA ARG A 22 10.44 -23.80 10.90
C ARG A 22 9.70 -24.83 11.75
N GLU A 23 10.02 -24.87 13.04
CA GLU A 23 9.30 -25.70 14.00
C GLU A 23 7.83 -25.25 14.11
N GLY A 24 6.92 -26.22 14.23
CA GLY A 24 5.47 -25.97 14.30
C GLY A 24 4.80 -25.65 12.95
N GLU A 25 5.56 -25.40 11.89
CA GLU A 25 5.04 -25.15 10.55
C GLU A 25 5.14 -26.39 9.63
N PRO A 26 4.24 -26.53 8.64
CA PRO A 26 4.38 -27.57 7.64
C PRO A 26 5.64 -27.34 6.80
N ARG A 27 6.51 -28.35 6.71
CA ARG A 27 7.71 -28.28 5.86
C ARG A 27 7.31 -28.02 4.40
N THR A 28 7.80 -26.93 3.84
CA THR A 28 7.55 -26.56 2.44
C THR A 28 8.85 -26.35 1.69
N ILE A 29 8.80 -26.50 0.38
CA ILE A 29 9.94 -26.38 -0.52
C ILE A 29 9.49 -25.73 -1.82
N THR A 30 10.35 -24.94 -2.43
CA THR A 30 10.17 -24.45 -3.80
C THR A 30 10.64 -25.53 -4.77
N CYS A 31 9.75 -25.99 -5.65
CA CYS A 31 10.13 -26.98 -6.67
C CYS A 31 11.17 -26.38 -7.64
N PRO A 32 12.31 -27.08 -7.91
CA PRO A 32 13.37 -26.54 -8.77
C PRO A 32 12.95 -26.37 -10.23
N ASP A 33 12.01 -27.18 -10.74
CA ASP A 33 11.61 -27.11 -12.15
C ASP A 33 10.54 -26.06 -12.44
N CYS A 34 9.69 -25.70 -11.46
CA CYS A 34 8.54 -24.81 -11.70
C CYS A 34 8.42 -23.64 -10.71
N SER A 35 9.38 -23.50 -9.80
CA SER A 35 9.49 -22.42 -8.82
C SER A 35 8.24 -22.20 -7.97
N SER A 36 7.40 -23.22 -7.81
CA SER A 36 6.19 -23.14 -6.98
C SER A 36 6.42 -23.75 -5.60
N TRP A 37 5.88 -23.09 -4.58
CA TRP A 37 5.91 -23.59 -3.21
C TRP A 37 5.00 -24.81 -3.06
N ARG A 38 5.56 -25.88 -2.50
CA ARG A 38 4.88 -27.16 -2.29
C ARG A 38 5.15 -27.66 -0.88
N ARG A 39 4.17 -28.38 -0.33
CA ARG A 39 4.36 -29.12 0.91
C ARG A 39 5.27 -30.32 0.67
N LEU A 40 5.99 -30.69 1.71
CA LEU A 40 6.74 -31.94 1.78
C LEU A 40 5.89 -32.96 2.52
N GLU A 41 5.63 -34.09 1.86
CA GLU A 41 4.94 -35.22 2.45
C GLU A 41 5.88 -36.41 2.43
N ARG A 42 6.21 -36.98 3.61
CA ARG A 42 7.17 -38.10 3.74
C ARG A 42 8.52 -37.80 3.05
N SER A 43 9.03 -36.59 3.26
CA SER A 43 10.28 -36.10 2.65
C SER A 43 10.26 -36.09 1.11
N MET A 44 9.09 -35.83 0.52
CA MET A 44 8.89 -35.78 -0.92
C MET A 44 8.04 -34.57 -1.32
N ILE A 45 8.38 -33.93 -2.44
CA ILE A 45 7.58 -32.82 -2.99
C ILE A 45 6.19 -33.35 -3.37
N THR A 46 5.13 -32.78 -2.80
CA THR A 46 3.76 -33.17 -3.14
C THR A 46 3.54 -33.15 -4.67
N PRO A 47 2.93 -34.20 -5.25
CA PRO A 47 2.67 -34.27 -6.67
C PRO A 47 1.91 -33.04 -7.18
N HIS A 48 2.45 -32.38 -8.19
CA HIS A 48 1.86 -31.18 -8.76
C HIS A 48 2.11 -31.12 -10.28
N ARG A 49 1.42 -30.18 -10.93
CA ARG A 49 1.48 -29.96 -12.39
C ARG A 49 2.12 -28.61 -12.69
N LEU A 50 2.63 -28.45 -13.91
CA LEU A 50 3.22 -27.20 -14.36
C LEU A 50 2.16 -26.11 -14.47
N PRO A 51 2.38 -24.91 -13.90
CA PRO A 51 1.46 -23.79 -14.07
C PRO A 51 1.34 -23.43 -15.56
N GLY A 52 0.14 -23.03 -16.00
CA GLY A 52 -0.10 -22.60 -17.39
C GLY A 52 -0.20 -23.72 -18.45
N THR A 53 0.15 -24.97 -18.13
CA THR A 53 0.06 -26.10 -19.09
C THR A 53 -1.32 -26.74 -19.16
N ALA A 54 -2.27 -26.27 -18.36
CA ALA A 54 -3.63 -26.77 -18.43
C ALA A 54 -4.31 -26.20 -19.68
N PRO A 55 -5.00 -27.02 -20.49
CA PRO A 55 -5.67 -26.53 -21.68
C PRO A 55 -6.62 -25.39 -21.31
N ALA A 56 -6.49 -24.26 -22.03
CA ALA A 56 -7.42 -23.15 -22.02
C ALA A 56 -8.65 -23.57 -22.81
N GLY A 57 -9.56 -24.27 -22.14
CA GLY A 57 -10.78 -24.78 -22.74
C GLY A 57 -11.85 -24.99 -21.67
N ASP A 58 -13.09 -24.72 -22.09
CA ASP A 58 -14.32 -24.81 -21.32
C ASP A 58 -14.38 -26.16 -20.57
N ARG A 59 -14.23 -26.11 -19.25
CA ARG A 59 -14.22 -27.35 -18.44
C ARG A 59 -15.66 -27.61 -18.01
N PRO A 60 -16.23 -28.79 -18.29
CA PRO A 60 -17.51 -29.14 -17.72
C PRO A 60 -17.45 -29.05 -16.18
N ARG A 61 -18.58 -28.65 -15.59
CA ARG A 61 -18.77 -28.50 -14.15
C ARG A 61 -18.35 -29.80 -13.46
N ARG A 62 -17.22 -29.79 -12.74
CA ARG A 62 -16.67 -30.98 -12.08
C ARG A 62 -17.53 -31.35 -10.88
N TYR A 63 -17.83 -32.65 -10.73
CA TYR A 63 -18.45 -33.19 -9.52
C TYR A 63 -17.37 -33.56 -8.49
N PHE A 64 -17.78 -33.62 -7.22
CA PHE A 64 -16.90 -34.01 -6.12
C PHE A 64 -16.38 -35.44 -6.33
N GLY A 65 -15.08 -35.60 -6.57
CA GLY A 65 -14.44 -36.88 -6.90
C GLY A 65 -13.69 -36.89 -8.25
N ASP A 66 -13.92 -35.89 -9.11
CA ASP A 66 -13.21 -35.80 -10.39
C ASP A 66 -11.72 -35.49 -10.19
N LYS A 67 -10.87 -36.41 -10.65
CA LYS A 67 -9.42 -36.23 -10.67
C LYS A 67 -9.09 -35.01 -11.54
N PRO A 68 -8.19 -34.10 -11.12
CA PRO A 68 -7.83 -32.93 -11.93
C PRO A 68 -7.15 -33.38 -13.23
N SER A 69 -7.98 -33.48 -14.28
CA SER A 69 -7.63 -33.73 -15.66
C SER A 69 -7.26 -32.39 -16.31
N GLY A 70 -5.98 -32.08 -16.33
CA GLY A 70 -5.45 -30.92 -17.04
C GLY A 70 -4.05 -30.55 -16.57
N GLY A 71 -3.12 -30.38 -17.50
CA GLY A 71 -1.74 -29.92 -17.26
C GLY A 71 -0.70 -31.04 -17.29
N GLN A 72 0.48 -30.75 -17.84
CA GLN A 72 1.62 -31.67 -17.80
C GLN A 72 2.10 -31.84 -16.35
N ARG A 73 2.43 -33.07 -15.96
CA ARG A 73 3.02 -33.33 -14.64
C ARG A 73 4.39 -32.64 -14.55
N CYS A 74 4.64 -31.93 -13.45
CA CYS A 74 5.94 -31.27 -13.26
C CYS A 74 7.04 -32.35 -13.11
N PRO A 75 8.18 -32.24 -13.81
CA PRO A 75 9.27 -33.19 -13.69
C PRO A 75 9.79 -33.36 -12.25
N GLY A 76 9.82 -32.28 -11.47
CA GLY A 76 10.19 -32.26 -10.05
C GLY A 76 9.07 -32.67 -9.09
N SER A 77 7.88 -33.00 -9.59
CA SER A 77 6.82 -33.53 -8.74
C SER A 77 7.18 -34.90 -8.19
N ALA A 78 6.87 -35.18 -6.93
CA ALA A 78 7.26 -36.42 -6.26
C ALA A 78 8.79 -36.67 -6.21
N GLN A 79 9.59 -35.60 -6.23
CA GLN A 79 11.04 -35.71 -6.01
C GLN A 79 11.33 -35.87 -4.52
N ARG A 80 12.26 -36.77 -4.18
CA ARG A 80 12.70 -36.98 -2.80
C ARG A 80 13.59 -35.83 -2.34
N VAL A 81 13.49 -35.48 -1.08
CA VAL A 81 14.34 -34.50 -0.41
C VAL A 81 15.01 -35.20 0.77
N THR A 82 16.33 -35.14 0.82
CA THR A 82 17.14 -35.62 1.94
C THR A 82 17.47 -34.42 2.82
N PHE A 83 17.07 -34.49 4.10
CA PHE A 83 17.41 -33.46 5.08
C PHE A 83 18.76 -33.79 5.70
N ASP A 84 19.81 -33.27 5.09
CA ASP A 84 21.21 -33.39 5.52
C ASP A 84 21.69 -32.16 6.31
N ILE A 85 20.76 -31.27 6.67
CA ILE A 85 20.96 -30.05 7.46
C ILE A 85 19.97 -30.04 8.62
N SER A 86 20.41 -29.59 9.80
CA SER A 86 19.53 -29.42 10.96
C SER A 86 18.63 -28.18 10.81
N VAL A 87 17.60 -28.07 11.65
CA VAL A 87 16.70 -26.90 11.62
C VAL A 87 17.46 -25.65 12.05
N GLU A 88 18.33 -25.79 13.05
CA GLU A 88 19.20 -24.74 13.59
C GLU A 88 20.18 -24.27 12.52
N GLU A 89 20.89 -25.20 11.86
CA GLU A 89 21.85 -24.87 10.80
C GLU A 89 21.15 -24.20 9.60
N TRP A 90 19.95 -24.66 9.23
CA TRP A 90 19.14 -23.97 8.22
C TRP A 90 18.74 -22.55 8.67
N SER A 91 18.36 -22.38 9.94
CA SER A 91 17.96 -21.07 10.48
C SER A 91 19.13 -20.07 10.48
N GLU A 92 20.33 -20.52 10.82
CA GLU A 92 21.55 -19.71 10.78
C GLU A 92 21.88 -19.28 9.35
N ARG A 93 21.80 -20.22 8.39
CA ARG A 93 21.99 -19.91 6.96
C ARG A 93 20.94 -18.93 6.43
N LEU A 94 19.69 -19.03 6.89
CA LEU A 94 18.64 -18.09 6.52
C LEU A 94 18.92 -16.68 7.05
N LEU A 95 19.33 -16.56 8.32
CA LEU A 95 19.70 -15.28 8.92
C LEU A 95 20.93 -14.65 8.26
N ALA A 96 21.94 -15.47 7.92
CA ALA A 96 23.12 -15.02 7.18
C ALA A 96 22.79 -14.53 5.77
N ALA A 97 21.85 -15.20 5.09
CA ALA A 97 21.36 -14.77 3.77
C ALA A 97 20.59 -13.44 3.86
N ASP A 98 19.74 -13.28 4.87
CA ASP A 98 18.93 -12.07 5.06
C ASP A 98 19.79 -10.86 5.44
N SER A 99 20.78 -11.02 6.33
CA SER A 99 21.71 -9.94 6.70
C SER A 99 22.54 -9.45 5.51
N THR A 100 22.95 -10.36 4.62
CA THR A 100 23.63 -10.02 3.37
C THR A 100 22.71 -9.30 2.39
N ALA A 101 21.45 -9.72 2.30
CA ALA A 101 20.45 -9.10 1.44
C ALA A 101 20.06 -7.70 1.92
N MET A 102 19.92 -7.49 3.23
CA MET A 102 19.69 -6.19 3.84
C MET A 102 20.89 -5.26 3.69
N GLY A 103 22.13 -5.79 3.83
CA GLY A 103 23.36 -5.00 3.67
C GLY A 103 23.61 -4.50 2.25
N ARG A 104 23.12 -5.19 1.22
CA ARG A 104 23.26 -4.77 -0.20
C ARG A 104 22.21 -3.77 -0.65
N ARG A 105 21.10 -3.62 0.07
CA ARG A 105 20.20 -2.50 -0.13
C ARG A 105 20.81 -1.33 0.63
N SER A 106 21.74 -0.61 -0.02
CA SER A 106 22.03 0.75 0.43
C SER A 106 20.68 1.43 0.64
N ALA A 107 20.54 2.14 1.75
CA ALA A 107 19.37 2.93 2.03
C ALA A 107 19.33 4.08 1.00
N GLN A 108 19.00 3.77 -0.26
CA GLN A 108 18.44 4.75 -1.15
C GLN A 108 17.12 5.12 -0.50
N GLN A 109 17.18 6.19 0.29
CA GLN A 109 16.00 6.93 0.68
C GLN A 109 15.33 7.33 -0.62
N HIS A 110 14.38 6.52 -1.08
CA HIS A 110 13.38 6.96 -2.03
C HIS A 110 12.56 7.99 -1.27
N SER A 111 13.01 9.25 -1.32
CA SER A 111 12.21 10.38 -0.91
C SER A 111 10.94 10.30 -1.75
N LYS A 112 9.79 10.16 -1.07
CA LYS A 112 8.52 10.36 -1.75
C LYS A 112 8.64 11.70 -2.45
N PRO A 113 8.33 11.80 -3.76
CA PRO A 113 8.33 13.07 -4.45
C PRO A 113 7.54 14.04 -3.58
N ILE A 114 8.20 15.11 -3.13
CA ILE A 114 7.51 16.12 -2.32
C ILE A 114 6.40 16.61 -3.24
N PRO A 115 5.12 16.41 -2.87
CA PRO A 115 4.03 16.86 -3.72
C PRO A 115 4.21 18.36 -3.94
N ALA A 116 3.97 18.82 -5.17
CA ALA A 116 4.02 20.25 -5.45
C ALA A 116 3.19 20.98 -4.38
N PRO A 117 3.70 22.10 -3.83
CA PRO A 117 2.99 22.84 -2.79
C PRO A 117 1.57 23.11 -3.28
N ALA A 118 0.58 22.82 -2.43
CA ALA A 118 -0.80 23.09 -2.78
C ALA A 118 -0.92 24.55 -3.25
N PRO A 119 -1.65 24.82 -4.35
CA PRO A 119 -1.82 26.18 -4.83
C PRO A 119 -2.37 27.05 -3.70
N ALA A 120 -1.91 28.29 -3.63
CA ALA A 120 -2.33 29.22 -2.59
C ALA A 120 -3.87 29.31 -2.57
N VAL A 121 -4.48 29.49 -1.39
CA VAL A 121 -5.95 29.58 -1.26
C VAL A 121 -6.54 30.66 -2.17
N ALA A 122 -5.77 31.72 -2.49
CA ALA A 122 -6.14 32.76 -3.46
C ALA A 122 -6.14 32.29 -4.94
N GLN A 123 -5.37 31.24 -5.27
CA GLN A 123 -5.32 30.61 -6.59
C GLN A 123 -6.31 29.45 -6.73
N MET A 124 -6.78 28.89 -5.62
CA MET A 124 -7.92 27.97 -5.62
C MET A 124 -9.16 28.80 -5.93
N SER A 125 -9.64 28.76 -7.17
CA SER A 125 -10.89 29.41 -7.57
C SER A 125 -12.02 28.93 -6.66
N SER A 126 -12.38 29.76 -5.67
CA SER A 126 -13.29 29.43 -4.57
C SER A 126 -14.74 29.28 -5.03
N THR A 127 -15.02 29.61 -6.28
CA THR A 127 -16.36 29.53 -6.85
C THR A 127 -16.29 28.71 -8.13
N PRO A 128 -16.90 27.52 -8.20
CA PRO A 128 -17.16 26.90 -9.48
C PRO A 128 -18.04 27.89 -10.26
N LEU A 129 -17.50 28.47 -11.34
CA LEU A 129 -18.24 29.37 -12.21
C LEU A 129 -19.58 28.72 -12.52
N ARG A 130 -20.69 29.42 -12.25
CA ARG A 130 -22.02 28.88 -12.56
C ARG A 130 -22.02 28.54 -14.04
N ALA A 131 -22.69 27.45 -14.42
CA ALA A 131 -22.65 27.00 -15.81
C ALA A 131 -23.12 28.10 -16.80
N VAL A 132 -24.00 28.99 -16.33
CA VAL A 132 -24.44 30.21 -17.03
C VAL A 132 -23.29 31.19 -17.26
N ASP A 133 -22.48 31.48 -16.25
CA ASP A 133 -21.36 32.42 -16.34
C ASP A 133 -20.29 31.90 -17.30
N ALA A 134 -20.00 30.59 -17.24
CA ALA A 134 -19.10 29.94 -18.19
C ALA A 134 -19.61 30.00 -19.64
N ALA A 135 -20.92 29.82 -19.85
CA ALA A 135 -21.52 29.93 -21.17
C ALA A 135 -21.51 31.36 -21.72
N LEU A 136 -21.74 32.37 -20.86
CA LEU A 136 -21.64 33.78 -21.24
C LEU A 136 -20.20 34.16 -21.59
N ALA A 137 -19.23 33.70 -20.80
CA ALA A 137 -17.81 33.93 -21.06
C ALA A 137 -17.40 33.31 -22.41
N ALA A 138 -17.82 32.07 -22.69
CA ALA A 138 -17.56 31.41 -23.97
C ALA A 138 -18.18 32.16 -25.16
N TYR A 139 -19.43 32.63 -25.03
CA TYR A 139 -20.07 33.44 -26.05
C TYR A 139 -19.32 34.76 -26.32
N ARG A 140 -18.92 35.47 -25.25
CA ARG A 140 -18.14 36.71 -25.35
C ARG A 140 -16.77 36.47 -25.98
N ALA A 141 -16.05 35.44 -25.56
CA ALA A 141 -14.75 35.07 -26.11
C ALA A 141 -14.83 34.71 -27.60
N HIS A 142 -15.90 34.03 -28.01
CA HIS A 142 -16.13 33.75 -29.43
C HIS A 142 -16.35 35.04 -30.23
N ARG A 143 -17.18 35.97 -29.72
CA ARG A 143 -17.41 37.26 -30.40
C ARG A 143 -16.14 38.09 -30.53
N THR A 144 -15.26 38.06 -29.53
CA THR A 144 -13.99 38.81 -29.59
C THR A 144 -12.98 38.18 -30.56
N ALA A 145 -12.97 36.85 -30.69
CA ALA A 145 -12.09 36.12 -31.59
C ALA A 145 -12.59 36.12 -33.05
N CYS A 146 -13.91 36.02 -33.27
CA CYS A 146 -14.53 35.85 -34.58
C CYS A 146 -14.99 37.19 -35.19
N ARG A 147 -14.14 38.23 -35.17
CA ARG A 147 -14.52 39.59 -35.60
C ARG A 147 -14.91 39.70 -37.08
N THR A 148 -14.44 38.79 -37.92
CA THR A 148 -14.67 38.83 -39.38
C THR A 148 -16.03 38.29 -39.79
N ARG A 149 -16.63 37.40 -39.00
CA ARG A 149 -17.94 36.77 -39.30
C ARG A 149 -19.02 37.13 -38.28
N CYS A 150 -18.64 37.57 -37.09
CA CYS A 150 -19.54 38.12 -36.10
C CYS A 150 -19.42 39.64 -36.11
N THR A 151 -20.47 40.33 -36.57
CA THR A 151 -20.59 41.79 -36.50
C THR A 151 -21.60 42.17 -35.42
N ASP A 152 -21.77 43.46 -35.14
CA ASP A 152 -22.74 43.92 -34.15
C ASP A 152 -24.19 43.55 -34.51
N LYS A 153 -24.47 43.34 -35.80
CA LYS A 153 -25.81 43.01 -36.31
C LYS A 153 -25.98 41.54 -36.71
N HIS A 154 -24.90 40.79 -36.92
CA HIS A 154 -24.96 39.40 -37.38
C HIS A 154 -24.04 38.49 -36.57
N ALA A 155 -24.60 37.42 -36.02
CA ALA A 155 -23.85 36.35 -35.36
C ALA A 155 -23.63 35.19 -36.34
N CYS A 156 -22.41 34.66 -36.39
CA CYS A 156 -22.17 33.43 -37.14
C CYS A 156 -22.90 32.23 -36.50
N PRO A 157 -23.06 31.10 -37.21
CA PRO A 157 -23.78 29.92 -36.69
C PRO A 157 -23.26 29.43 -35.32
N GLU A 158 -21.95 29.55 -35.08
CA GLU A 158 -21.34 29.13 -33.81
C GLU A 158 -21.67 30.11 -32.67
N ALA A 159 -21.65 31.42 -32.93
CA ALA A 159 -22.12 32.42 -31.97
C ALA A 159 -23.60 32.20 -31.60
N TRP A 160 -24.44 31.83 -32.57
CA TRP A 160 -25.84 31.47 -32.34
C TRP A 160 -25.98 30.25 -31.43
N ARG A 161 -25.23 29.17 -31.69
CA ARG A 161 -25.23 27.98 -30.83
C ARG A 161 -24.82 28.31 -29.38
N LEU A 162 -23.79 29.14 -29.21
CA LEU A 162 -23.33 29.57 -27.89
C LEU A 162 -24.38 30.44 -27.18
N ALA A 163 -25.04 31.36 -27.89
CA ALA A 163 -26.12 32.18 -27.35
C ALA A 163 -27.33 31.33 -26.92
N THR A 164 -27.79 30.41 -27.77
CA THR A 164 -28.88 29.47 -27.44
C THR A 164 -28.53 28.60 -26.23
N ARG A 165 -27.26 28.15 -26.12
CA ARG A 165 -26.78 27.41 -24.96
C ARG A 165 -26.84 28.27 -23.69
N TYR A 166 -26.38 29.52 -23.76
CA TYR A 166 -26.46 30.47 -22.64
C TYR A 166 -27.92 30.69 -22.20
N GLU A 167 -28.84 30.96 -23.13
CA GLU A 167 -30.26 31.15 -22.81
C GLU A 167 -30.90 29.91 -22.16
N ARG A 168 -30.61 28.71 -22.70
CA ARG A 168 -31.09 27.45 -22.11
C ARG A 168 -30.58 27.29 -20.68
N LEU A 169 -29.31 27.62 -20.43
CA LEU A 169 -28.73 27.56 -19.10
C LEU A 169 -29.37 28.60 -18.19
N LEU A 170 -29.61 29.83 -18.66
CA LEU A 170 -30.26 30.87 -17.87
C LEU A 170 -31.62 30.42 -17.32
N ARG A 171 -32.41 29.69 -18.14
CA ARG A 171 -33.71 29.13 -17.72
C ARG A 171 -33.60 27.93 -16.77
N THR A 172 -32.57 27.09 -16.94
CA THR A 172 -32.43 25.83 -16.19
C THR A 172 -31.54 25.92 -14.96
N GLN A 173 -30.73 26.98 -14.84
CA GLN A 173 -29.79 27.17 -13.75
C GLN A 173 -30.45 27.26 -12.37
N PRO A 174 -31.58 27.96 -12.16
CA PRO A 174 -32.21 28.01 -10.84
C PRO A 174 -32.56 26.62 -10.30
N ARG A 175 -33.13 25.76 -11.15
CA ARG A 175 -33.46 24.36 -10.79
C ARG A 175 -32.20 23.53 -10.49
N ARG A 176 -31.12 23.75 -11.24
CA ARG A 176 -29.84 23.07 -10.98
C ARG A 176 -29.22 23.52 -9.66
N ASP A 177 -29.32 24.81 -9.35
CA ASP A 177 -28.83 25.39 -8.10
C ASP A 177 -29.65 24.87 -6.91
N GLU A 178 -30.96 24.71 -7.07
CA GLU A 178 -31.84 24.07 -6.08
C GLU A 178 -31.45 22.61 -5.81
N VAL A 179 -31.38 21.77 -6.84
CA VAL A 179 -30.95 20.37 -6.71
C VAL A 179 -29.56 20.26 -6.08
N ARG A 180 -28.64 21.16 -6.43
CA ARG A 180 -27.31 21.18 -5.81
C ARG A 180 -27.37 21.48 -4.31
N ARG A 181 -28.16 22.46 -3.89
CA ARG A 181 -28.34 22.77 -2.46
C ARG A 181 -28.92 21.58 -1.69
N GLU A 182 -29.92 20.91 -2.25
CA GLU A 182 -30.50 19.71 -1.63
C GLU A 182 -29.46 18.59 -1.46
N LEU A 183 -28.66 18.33 -2.50
CA LEU A 183 -27.58 17.35 -2.44
C LEU A 183 -26.50 17.74 -1.42
N ASP A 184 -26.11 19.01 -1.37
CA ASP A 184 -25.13 19.52 -0.42
C ASP A 184 -25.64 19.37 1.03
N GLU A 185 -26.93 19.64 1.28
CA GLU A 185 -27.55 19.43 2.59
C GLU A 185 -27.59 17.95 3.01
N VAL A 186 -27.92 17.05 2.08
CA VAL A 186 -27.90 15.60 2.31
C VAL A 186 -26.47 15.15 2.63
N GLN A 187 -25.50 15.58 1.83
CA GLN A 187 -24.09 15.27 2.04
C GLN A 187 -23.59 15.78 3.39
N GLN A 188 -23.91 17.02 3.76
CA GLN A 188 -23.56 17.58 5.07
C GLN A 188 -24.20 16.80 6.22
N ARG A 189 -25.45 16.34 6.06
CA ARG A 189 -26.11 15.47 7.05
C ARG A 189 -25.39 14.12 7.18
N MET A 190 -25.01 13.50 6.07
CA MET A 190 -24.23 12.25 6.08
C MET A 190 -22.85 12.43 6.72
N CYS A 191 -22.11 13.48 6.35
CA CYS A 191 -20.81 13.80 6.93
C CYS A 191 -20.90 14.01 8.45
N ARG A 192 -21.91 14.75 8.94
CA ARG A 192 -22.13 14.93 10.39
C ARG A 192 -22.42 13.61 11.10
N ARG A 193 -23.25 12.73 10.51
CA ARG A 193 -23.54 11.40 11.07
C ARG A 193 -22.29 10.52 11.12
N ALA A 194 -21.52 10.48 10.04
CA ALA A 194 -20.27 9.72 9.96
C ALA A 194 -19.24 10.23 10.98
N ALA A 195 -19.07 11.55 11.09
CA ALA A 195 -18.18 12.17 12.07
C ALA A 195 -18.59 11.84 13.52
N GLY A 196 -19.90 11.89 13.82
CA GLY A 196 -20.42 11.51 15.13
C GLY A 196 -20.23 10.02 15.45
N ALA A 197 -20.40 9.14 14.46
CA ALA A 197 -20.13 7.70 14.63
C ALA A 197 -18.63 7.45 14.89
N ALA A 198 -17.75 8.05 14.08
CA ALA A 198 -16.31 7.95 14.26
C ALA A 198 -15.85 8.48 15.63
N ALA A 199 -16.45 9.59 16.11
CA ALA A 199 -16.17 10.11 17.44
C ALA A 199 -16.54 9.12 18.55
N ARG A 200 -17.71 8.48 18.48
CA ARG A 200 -18.12 7.44 19.45
C ARG A 200 -17.19 6.23 19.41
N THR A 201 -16.83 5.74 18.22
CA THR A 201 -15.88 4.63 18.07
C THR A 201 -14.55 4.96 18.75
N ARG A 202 -14.00 6.16 18.49
CA ARG A 202 -12.77 6.61 19.14
C ARG A 202 -12.89 6.64 20.66
N VAL A 203 -13.98 7.18 21.21
CA VAL A 203 -14.21 7.20 22.66
C VAL A 203 -14.21 5.78 23.24
N ASN A 204 -14.90 4.84 22.58
CA ASN A 204 -14.94 3.43 23.03
C ASN A 204 -13.56 2.76 22.93
N GLU A 205 -12.80 3.02 21.88
CA GLU A 205 -11.43 2.51 21.71
C GLU A 205 -10.51 3.05 22.81
N TRP A 206 -10.57 4.36 23.09
CA TRP A 206 -9.81 4.97 24.18
C TRP A 206 -10.22 4.44 25.54
N GLN A 207 -11.51 4.19 25.77
CA GLN A 207 -11.99 3.58 27.01
C GLN A 207 -11.45 2.15 27.19
N ARG A 208 -11.51 1.31 26.14
CA ARG A 208 -10.92 -0.05 26.18
C ARG A 208 -9.42 -0.04 26.44
N HIS A 209 -8.71 0.90 25.81
CA HIS A 209 -7.28 1.06 26.07
C HIS A 209 -7.01 1.53 27.50
N GLY A 210 -7.82 2.47 28.01
CA GLY A 210 -7.78 2.93 29.40
C GLY A 210 -7.97 1.79 30.39
N GLU A 211 -9.03 1.00 30.22
CA GLU A 211 -9.34 -0.20 31.03
C GLU A 211 -8.18 -1.22 30.99
N ALA A 212 -7.60 -1.46 29.81
CA ALA A 212 -6.43 -2.32 29.65
C ALA A 212 -5.14 -1.77 30.30
N THR A 213 -5.06 -0.46 30.55
CA THR A 213 -3.92 0.18 31.24
C THR A 213 -4.11 0.35 32.74
N THR A 214 -5.34 0.38 33.25
CA THR A 214 -5.64 0.48 34.69
C THR A 214 -5.41 -0.82 35.46
N ASP A 215 -5.24 -1.95 34.76
CA ASP A 215 -4.74 -3.17 35.37
C ASP A 215 -3.25 -3.00 35.68
N ALA A 216 -2.93 -2.51 36.88
CA ALA A 216 -1.57 -2.19 37.34
C ALA A 216 -0.60 -3.39 37.24
N SER A 217 -1.15 -4.61 37.18
CA SER A 217 -0.38 -5.84 36.95
C SER A 217 0.15 -5.98 35.51
N ALA A 218 -0.53 -5.35 34.53
CA ALA A 218 -0.15 -5.37 33.11
C ALA A 218 0.82 -4.25 32.70
N THR A 219 0.90 -3.16 33.46
CA THR A 219 1.81 -2.03 33.21
C THR A 219 3.19 -2.21 33.83
N ALA A 220 3.36 -3.11 34.81
CA ALA A 220 4.63 -3.29 35.53
C ALA A 220 5.79 -3.92 34.74
N LYS A 221 5.60 -4.32 33.46
CA LYS A 221 6.65 -4.98 32.66
C LYS A 221 6.74 -4.54 31.19
N ARG A 222 6.43 -3.30 30.84
CA ARG A 222 6.92 -2.75 29.56
C ARG A 222 8.30 -2.13 29.77
N SER A 223 9.32 -2.90 29.40
CA SER A 223 10.76 -2.61 29.44
C SER A 223 11.23 -1.35 28.69
N GLY A 224 10.32 -0.46 28.28
CA GLY A 224 10.62 0.83 27.64
C GLY A 224 10.21 2.05 28.45
N ALA A 225 9.31 1.92 29.44
CA ALA A 225 8.78 3.08 30.18
C ALA A 225 9.88 3.80 31.00
N SER A 226 10.79 3.05 31.62
CA SER A 226 11.93 3.65 32.34
C SER A 226 12.91 4.36 31.41
N VAL A 227 13.10 3.84 30.18
CA VAL A 227 13.98 4.45 29.17
C VAL A 227 13.37 5.74 28.64
N GLU A 228 12.07 5.75 28.40
CA GLU A 228 11.34 6.94 27.94
C GLU A 228 11.22 8.00 29.04
N GLU A 229 11.05 7.59 30.31
CA GLU A 229 11.04 8.49 31.47
C GLU A 229 12.44 9.07 31.77
N LEU A 230 13.51 8.28 31.54
CA LEU A 230 14.90 8.75 31.57
C LEU A 230 15.25 9.67 30.39
N ASN A 231 14.67 9.48 29.21
CA ASN A 231 14.85 10.38 28.07
C ASN A 231 14.05 11.68 28.20
N ASN A 232 12.82 11.60 28.76
CA ASN A 232 11.93 12.75 28.92
C ASN A 232 12.19 13.56 30.20
N THR A 233 12.95 13.02 31.15
CA THR A 233 13.58 13.83 32.20
C THR A 233 14.65 14.69 31.55
N ASN A 234 14.20 15.82 31.01
CA ASN A 234 14.98 16.88 30.43
C ASN A 234 15.85 17.51 31.52
N ARG A 235 16.87 16.77 31.99
CA ARG A 235 17.94 17.32 32.80
C ARG A 235 18.62 18.33 31.88
N ARG A 236 18.43 19.62 32.19
CA ARG A 236 19.27 20.68 31.64
C ARG A 236 20.70 20.26 31.93
N HIS A 237 21.38 19.71 30.91
CA HIS A 237 22.78 19.38 31.04
C HIS A 237 23.50 20.72 31.26
N PRO A 238 24.31 20.85 32.33
CA PRO A 238 25.18 22.00 32.47
C PRO A 238 26.01 22.14 31.20
N ALA A 239 26.24 23.38 30.75
CA ALA A 239 27.06 23.63 29.57
C ALA A 239 28.42 22.93 29.75
N GLY A 240 28.77 22.04 28.81
CA GLY A 240 30.01 21.25 28.83
C GLY A 240 29.88 19.78 29.26
N VAL A 241 28.69 19.29 29.64
CA VAL A 241 28.48 17.87 29.98
C VAL A 241 27.90 17.10 28.80
N VAL A 242 28.60 16.05 28.37
CA VAL A 242 28.20 15.16 27.28
C VAL A 242 27.32 14.04 27.83
N SER A 243 26.23 13.71 27.14
CA SER A 243 25.34 12.60 27.50
C SER A 243 26.10 11.28 27.60
N ALA A 244 25.84 10.51 28.67
CA ALA A 244 26.43 9.18 28.90
C ALA A 244 26.05 8.13 27.82
N PHE A 245 25.16 8.48 26.90
CA PHE A 245 24.77 7.66 25.76
C PHE A 245 25.57 7.94 24.49
N ARG A 246 26.53 8.89 24.50
CA ARG A 246 27.55 8.97 23.44
C ARG A 246 28.67 7.98 23.75
N GLY A 247 28.97 7.10 22.81
CA GLY A 247 30.19 6.30 22.85
C GLY A 247 31.44 7.20 22.87
N PRO A 248 32.57 6.72 23.41
CA PRO A 248 33.79 7.52 23.60
C PRO A 248 34.35 8.11 22.30
N ASP A 249 33.95 7.58 21.15
CA ASP A 249 34.54 7.88 19.84
C ASP A 249 33.82 8.99 19.06
N VAL A 250 32.83 9.68 19.64
CA VAL A 250 32.08 10.73 18.93
C VAL A 250 32.73 12.10 19.12
N PRO A 251 33.28 12.74 18.06
CA PRO A 251 33.95 14.03 18.17
C PRO A 251 33.07 15.12 18.77
N LEU A 252 33.67 15.95 19.64
CA LEU A 252 33.01 17.07 20.33
C LEU A 252 33.09 18.38 19.55
N GLU A 253 33.97 18.46 18.56
CA GLU A 253 34.14 19.66 17.75
C GLU A 253 33.04 19.75 16.68
N HIS A 254 32.46 20.94 16.56
CA HIS A 254 31.54 21.23 15.46
C HIS A 254 32.30 21.11 14.14
N LEU A 255 31.91 20.16 13.29
CA LEU A 255 32.39 20.07 11.91
C LEU A 255 32.07 21.39 11.21
N ARG A 256 33.12 22.20 10.99
CA ARG A 256 33.05 23.34 10.07
C ARG A 256 33.09 22.76 8.67
N VAL A 257 31.96 22.82 7.99
CA VAL A 257 31.89 22.56 6.55
C VAL A 257 32.22 23.88 5.88
N ASP A 258 33.45 24.02 5.40
CA ASP A 258 33.83 25.16 4.58
C ASP A 258 33.17 25.01 3.19
N ALA A 259 32.62 26.12 2.69
CA ALA A 259 31.84 26.20 1.46
C ALA A 259 32.72 26.26 0.20
#